data_AF-A0A537NIH2-F1
#
_entry.id   AF-A0A537NIH2-F1
#
_cell.length_a   1.000
_cell.length_b   1.000
_cell.length_c   1.000
_cell.angle_alpha   90.00
_cell.angle_beta   90.00
_cell.angle_gamma   90.00
#
_symmetry.space_group_name_H-M   'P 1'
#
loop_
_entity.id
_entity.type
_entity.pdbx_description
1 polymer ?
#
loop_
_entity_poly.entity_id
_entity_poly.type
_entity_poly.pdbx_seq_one_letter_code
_entity_poly.pdbx_strand_id
1 'polypeptide(L)' 'MSSLPTFADVQAAARRLDGVAIRTPLLENQRVNDRLGGRLLIKAECLQRTGSFKIR' A
#
# COMPACT_ATOMS: atom_id res chain seq x y z
N MET A 1 -1.55 28.65 7.91
CA MET A 1 -1.23 27.68 6.85
C MET A 1 -0.85 26.36 7.52
N SER A 2 -1.37 25.23 7.07
CA SER A 2 -0.97 23.92 7.61
C SER A 2 0.41 23.56 7.06
N SER A 3 1.31 23.10 7.94
CA SER A 3 2.64 22.60 7.58
C SER A 3 2.53 21.30 6.77
N LEU A 4 3.54 21.01 5.94
CA LEU A 4 3.61 19.73 5.22
C LEU A 4 3.63 18.54 6.20
N PRO A 5 3.00 17.40 5.84
CA PRO A 5 3.03 16.21 6.67
C PRO A 5 4.43 15.61 6.75
N THR A 6 4.68 14.97 7.87
CA THR A 6 5.92 14.26 8.20
C THR A 6 5.68 12.75 8.21
N PHE A 7 6.75 11.98 8.39
CA PHE A 7 6.63 10.54 8.59
C PHE A 7 5.79 10.18 9.84
N ALA A 8 5.83 11.00 10.89
CA ALA A 8 5.05 10.76 12.11
C ALA A 8 3.54 10.80 11.83
N ASP A 9 3.10 11.64 10.88
CA ASP A 9 1.70 11.72 10.47
C ASP A 9 1.23 10.44 9.78
N VAL A 10 2.10 9.82 8.97
CA VAL A 10 1.85 8.51 8.32
C VAL A 10 1.71 7.41 9.38
N GLN A 11 2.60 7.40 10.38
CA GLN A 11 2.52 6.43 11.49
C GLN A 11 1.23 6.62 12.32
N ALA A 12 0.82 7.86 12.55
CA ALA A 12 -0.43 8.17 13.23
C ALA A 12 -1.65 7.75 12.38
N ALA A 13 -1.63 7.98 11.07
CA ALA A 13 -2.68 7.54 10.15
C ALA A 13 -2.83 6.01 10.14
N ALA A 14 -1.71 5.27 10.15
CA ALA A 14 -1.74 3.81 10.22
C ALA A 14 -2.50 3.29 11.44
N ARG A 15 -2.37 3.95 12.60
CA ARG A 15 -3.15 3.62 13.81
C ARG A 15 -4.63 3.95 13.67
N ARG A 16 -4.97 5.10 13.06
CA ARG A 16 -6.37 5.53 12.86
C ARG A 16 -7.13 4.62 11.89
N LEU A 17 -6.43 4.01 10.95
CA LEU A 17 -7.00 3.14 9.91
C LEU A 17 -7.19 1.69 10.36
N ASP A 18 -6.85 1.35 11.61
CA ASP A 18 -7.08 0.00 12.14
C ASP A 18 -8.57 -0.36 12.11
N GLY A 19 -8.89 -1.55 11.62
CA GLY A 19 -10.26 -1.98 11.34
C GLY A 19 -10.97 -1.32 10.14
N VAL A 20 -10.42 -0.22 9.59
CA VAL A 20 -10.97 0.49 8.41
C VAL A 20 -10.31 0.02 7.12
N ALA A 21 -8.99 0.02 7.03
CA ALA A 21 -8.27 -0.43 5.85
C ALA A 21 -7.85 -1.90 6.00
N ILE A 22 -7.91 -2.67 4.92
CA ILE A 22 -7.35 -4.03 4.94
C ILE A 22 -5.83 -3.99 4.69
N ARG A 23 -5.13 -4.97 5.25
CA ARG A 23 -3.73 -5.24 4.92
C ARG A 23 -3.66 -6.02 3.60
N THR A 24 -3.66 -5.28 2.50
CA THR A 24 -3.53 -5.82 1.13
C THR A 24 -2.24 -6.65 0.97
N PRO A 25 -2.24 -7.71 0.15
CA PRO A 25 -1.08 -8.57 -0.03
C PRO A 25 0.04 -7.91 -0.84
N LEU A 26 1.24 -8.48 -0.74
CA LEU A 26 2.26 -8.34 -1.78
C LEU A 26 2.12 -9.52 -2.73
N LEU A 27 1.90 -9.24 -4.00
CA LEU A 27 1.85 -10.24 -5.05
C LEU A 27 3.20 -10.28 -5.76
N GLU A 28 3.57 -11.47 -6.23
CA GLU A 28 4.82 -11.73 -6.94
C GLU A 28 4.54 -12.71 -8.09
N ASN A 29 5.27 -12.57 -9.20
CA ASN A 29 5.14 -13.47 -10.35
C ASN A 29 6.52 -13.76 -10.94
N GLN A 30 6.90 -15.05 -10.95
CA GLN A 30 8.23 -15.46 -11.40
C GLN A 30 8.50 -15.12 -12.87
N ARG A 31 7.53 -15.30 -13.78
CA ARG A 31 7.71 -14.99 -15.20
C ARG A 31 7.98 -13.49 -15.44
N VAL A 32 7.35 -12.64 -14.63
CA VAL A 32 7.59 -11.19 -14.67
C VAL A 32 8.97 -10.86 -14.12
N ASN A 33 9.37 -11.48 -13.02
CA ASN A 33 10.71 -11.31 -12.45
C ASN A 33 11.81 -11.70 -13.46
N ASP A 34 11.67 -12.86 -14.10
CA ASP A 34 12.62 -13.35 -15.10
C ASP A 34 12.75 -12.37 -16.27
N ARG A 35 11.62 -11.82 -16.74
CA ARG A 35 11.61 -10.82 -17.83
C ARG A 35 12.23 -9.49 -17.41
N LEU A 36 12.08 -9.08 -16.16
CA LEU A 36 12.63 -7.83 -15.63
C LEU A 36 14.11 -7.95 -15.24
N GLY A 37 14.65 -9.17 -15.09
CA GLY A 37 15.98 -9.39 -14.53
C GLY A 37 16.09 -9.03 -13.04
N GLY A 38 14.97 -9.01 -12.32
CA GLY A 38 14.90 -8.55 -10.94
C GLY A 38 13.57 -8.89 -10.27
N ARG A 39 13.49 -8.69 -8.96
CA ARG A 39 12.33 -9.08 -8.16
C ARG A 39 11.30 -7.95 -8.07
N LEU A 40 10.09 -8.17 -8.59
CA LEU A 40 8.98 -7.24 -8.52
C LEU A 40 7.94 -7.70 -7.49
N LEU A 41 7.65 -6.84 -6.52
CA LEU A 41 6.58 -7.03 -5.54
C LEU A 41 5.49 -6.00 -5.78
N ILE A 42 4.25 -6.46 -5.97
CA ILE A 42 3.09 -5.61 -6.23
C ILE A 42 2.29 -5.46 -4.94
N LYS A 43 2.24 -4.25 -4.38
CA LYS A 43 1.31 -3.91 -3.31
C LYS A 43 -0.08 -3.70 -3.89
N ALA A 44 -0.93 -4.73 -3.77
CA ALA A 44 -2.18 -4.82 -4.50
C ALA A 44 -3.32 -3.97 -3.89
N GLU A 45 -3.20 -2.63 -3.93
CA GLU A 45 -4.21 -1.71 -3.41
C GLU A 45 -5.54 -1.71 -4.21
N CYS A 46 -5.57 -2.29 -5.42
CA CYS A 46 -6.83 -2.57 -6.11
C CYS A 46 -7.71 -3.58 -5.35
N LEU A 47 -7.14 -4.35 -4.42
CA LEU A 47 -7.87 -5.26 -3.53
C LEU A 47 -8.32 -4.62 -2.22
N GLN A 48 -8.00 -3.33 -1.99
CA GLN A 48 -8.47 -2.60 -0.83
C GLN A 48 -10.01 -2.44 -0.86
N ARG A 49 -10.62 -2.07 0.27
CA ARG A 49 -12.03 -1.63 0.29
C ARG A 49 -12.24 -0.56 -0.78
N THR A 50 -13.39 -0.62 -1.44
CA THR A 50 -13.77 0.26 -2.55
C THR A 50 -12.82 0.22 -3.76
N GLY A 51 -11.96 -0.80 -3.90
CA GLY A 51 -11.19 -1.08 -5.11
C GLY A 51 -9.96 -0.18 -5.36
N SER A 52 -9.52 0.62 -4.39
CA SER A 52 -8.30 1.43 -4.52
C SER A 52 -7.73 1.85 -3.17
N PHE A 53 -6.53 2.44 -3.18
CA PHE A 53 -5.85 2.92 -1.96
C PHE A 53 -6.56 4.06 -1.22
N LYS A 54 -7.53 4.73 -1.84
CA LYS A 54 -8.05 6.06 -1.40
C LYS A 54 -8.85 6.07 -0.11
N ILE A 55 -9.28 4.90 0.39
CA ILE A 55 -9.99 4.80 1.67
C ILE A 55 -9.05 4.90 2.87
N ARG A 56 -7.73 4.83 2.64
CA ARG A 56 -6.71 5.17 3.62
C ARG A 56 -6.67 6.69 3.83
#